data_AF-A0A258GSJ6-F1
#
_entry.id   AF-A0A258GSJ6-F1
#
_cell.length_a   1.000
_cell.length_b   1.000
_cell.length_c   1.000
_cell.angle_alpha   90.00
_cell.angle_beta   90.00
_cell.angle_gamma   90.00
#
_symmetry.space_group_name_H-M   'P 1'
#
loop_
_entity.id
_entity.type
_entity.pdbx_description
1 polymer ?
#
loop_
_entity_poly.entity_id
_entity_poly.type
_entity_poly.pdbx_seq_one_letter_code
_entity_poly.pdbx_strand_id
1 'polypeptide(L)'
;MAFEECGGLVSDDGCCNVCVRPQLYLDKDAVTEVKTGGVLVLPLVFYNASGIGRPLFITDVWIREGESPRRRIELPWKRLDAGGSNRLNVQTGAMERQGRHGIEITFAAATNYFMREERFAFTSSLSLEVEQGGSLVINQTINASGVGAGSDTVYAPIRLETQGETRKAAVGGQAAELGLQRADNFEAAHGVRGYTDGPLKGSVVNRGARIVWKGFGADEPVPGAITTRDSIIAIGRGKSIRAGGDNFVQLLTLDSNGVVDEQLSQAISRRHLELFIQGGRLCARVTGQSGVFIGENKHGADDALAVIGNGDVIRILPKFPDALALQVRMRANYGHIEEITITRVPAIPEGAQR
;
A
#
# COMPACT_ATOMS: atom_id res chain seq x y z
N MET A 1 -3.01 3.46 7.47
CA MET A 1 -3.11 3.41 8.96
C MET A 1 -3.40 4.81 9.52
N ALA A 2 -4.05 4.93 10.68
CA ALA A 2 -4.36 6.24 11.29
C ALA A 2 -3.10 6.94 11.84
N PHE A 3 -3.09 8.28 11.79
CA PHE A 3 -1.99 9.10 12.31
C PHE A 3 -1.85 8.97 13.83
N GLU A 4 -2.97 8.89 14.55
CA GLU A 4 -3.00 8.76 16.02
C GLU A 4 -2.36 7.47 16.54
N GLU A 5 -2.32 6.40 15.72
CA GLU A 5 -1.80 5.10 16.16
C GLU A 5 -0.31 4.92 15.89
N CYS A 6 0.15 5.40 14.74
CA CYS A 6 1.51 5.19 14.29
C CYS A 6 2.38 6.45 14.46
N GLY A 7 1.81 7.59 14.88
CA GLY A 7 2.54 8.73 15.45
C GLY A 7 3.84 9.12 14.73
N GLY A 8 3.81 9.33 13.41
CA GLY A 8 5.00 9.70 12.63
C GLY A 8 6.01 8.58 12.35
N LEU A 9 5.77 7.34 12.84
CA LEU A 9 6.54 6.13 12.51
C LEU A 9 6.13 5.52 11.15
N VAL A 10 5.17 6.14 10.47
CA VAL A 10 4.80 5.80 9.10
C VAL A 10 5.75 6.54 8.18
N SER A 11 6.58 5.83 7.44
CA SER A 11 7.41 6.43 6.39
C SER A 11 6.55 7.03 5.28
N ASP A 12 7.12 7.87 4.42
CA ASP A 12 6.39 8.54 3.33
C ASP A 12 5.67 7.57 2.38
N ASP A 13 6.24 6.36 2.27
CA ASP A 13 5.74 5.20 1.54
C ASP A 13 4.52 4.51 2.19
N GLY A 14 4.10 4.97 3.38
CA GLY A 14 2.90 4.53 4.10
C GLY A 14 3.04 3.31 5.00
N CYS A 15 4.24 2.71 5.13
CA CYS A 15 4.45 1.53 5.97
C CYS A 15 4.88 1.91 7.40
N CYS A 16 4.37 1.20 8.41
CA CYS A 16 4.80 1.37 9.79
C CYS A 16 5.60 0.13 10.18
N ASN A 17 6.87 0.33 10.51
CA ASN A 17 7.81 -0.75 10.85
C ASN A 17 7.46 -1.51 12.13
N VAL A 18 6.51 -1.00 12.93
CA VAL A 18 5.98 -1.67 14.13
C VAL A 18 4.74 -2.50 13.81
N CYS A 19 3.85 -1.97 12.97
CA CYS A 19 2.58 -2.61 12.62
C CYS A 19 2.74 -3.67 11.54
N VAL A 20 3.60 -3.42 10.56
CA VAL A 20 3.86 -4.27 9.40
C VAL A 20 5.29 -4.74 9.49
N ARG A 21 5.50 -5.85 10.19
CA ARG A 21 6.82 -6.41 10.45
C ARG A 21 6.88 -7.90 10.09
N PRO A 22 6.70 -8.25 8.80
CA PRO A 22 6.92 -9.62 8.38
C PRO A 22 8.41 -9.98 8.49
N GLN A 23 8.68 -11.22 8.83
CA GLN A 23 9.98 -11.87 8.69
C GLN A 23 9.82 -13.14 7.89
N LEU A 24 10.87 -13.51 7.18
CA LEU A 24 10.91 -14.71 6.37
C LEU A 24 12.14 -15.52 6.76
N TYR A 25 11.96 -16.81 6.98
CA TYR A 25 13.03 -17.73 7.31
C TYR A 25 13.03 -18.90 6.33
N LEU A 26 14.21 -19.43 6.06
CA LEU A 26 14.39 -20.74 5.47
C LEU A 26 14.51 -21.75 6.60
N ASP A 27 13.58 -22.72 6.67
CA ASP A 27 13.58 -23.73 7.72
C ASP A 27 14.81 -24.63 7.61
N LYS A 28 15.21 -25.23 8.73
CA LYS A 28 16.37 -26.15 8.83
C LYS A 28 16.22 -27.40 7.96
N ASP A 29 15.00 -27.74 7.59
CA ASP A 29 14.67 -28.89 6.74
C ASP A 29 14.87 -28.57 5.24
N ALA A 30 15.35 -27.36 4.91
CA ALA A 30 15.67 -26.99 3.54
C ALA A 30 16.79 -27.89 3.01
N VAL A 31 16.50 -28.57 1.90
CA VAL A 31 17.55 -29.24 1.14
C VAL A 31 18.48 -28.16 0.61
N THR A 32 19.76 -28.23 0.96
CA THR A 32 20.77 -27.23 0.55
C THR A 32 21.63 -27.70 -0.61
N GLU A 33 21.47 -28.96 -1.05
CA GLU A 33 22.28 -29.54 -2.14
C GLU A 33 21.38 -29.99 -3.28
N VAL A 34 21.67 -29.53 -4.50
CA VAL A 34 20.94 -29.93 -5.71
C VAL A 34 21.91 -30.16 -6.86
N LYS A 35 21.72 -31.26 -7.58
CA LYS A 35 22.47 -31.58 -8.80
C LYS A 35 21.79 -30.97 -10.02
N THR A 36 22.52 -30.83 -11.13
CA THR A 36 21.94 -30.44 -12.43
C THR A 36 20.76 -31.34 -12.78
N GLY A 37 19.63 -30.73 -13.17
CA GLY A 37 18.35 -31.40 -13.44
C GLY A 37 17.51 -31.69 -12.20
N GLY A 38 18.01 -31.40 -11.00
CA GLY A 38 17.28 -31.55 -9.74
C GLY A 38 16.31 -30.40 -9.45
N VAL A 39 15.32 -30.67 -8.60
CA VAL A 39 14.36 -29.70 -8.08
C VAL A 39 14.65 -29.47 -6.61
N LEU A 40 14.60 -28.21 -6.17
CA LEU A 40 14.79 -27.82 -4.78
C LEU A 40 13.44 -27.59 -4.10
N VAL A 41 13.32 -28.06 -2.86
CA VAL A 41 12.22 -27.70 -1.97
C VAL A 41 12.73 -26.69 -0.95
N LEU A 42 12.14 -25.50 -0.96
CA LEU A 42 12.40 -24.41 -0.04
C LEU A 42 11.26 -24.34 1.00
N PRO A 43 11.44 -24.90 2.21
CA PRO A 43 10.50 -24.72 3.31
C PRO A 43 10.65 -23.31 3.89
N LEU A 44 9.74 -22.42 3.52
CA LEU A 44 9.70 -21.05 3.99
C LEU A 44 8.84 -20.93 5.24
N VAL A 45 9.32 -20.20 6.24
CA VAL A 45 8.55 -19.84 7.44
C VAL A 45 8.29 -18.35 7.41
N PHE A 46 7.02 -17.97 7.29
CA PHE A 46 6.58 -16.59 7.41
C PHE A 46 6.24 -16.32 8.87
N TYR A 47 6.76 -15.23 9.41
CA TYR A 47 6.55 -14.84 10.80
C TYR A 47 6.08 -13.39 10.87
N ASN A 48 5.15 -13.09 11.77
CA ASN A 48 4.72 -11.73 12.04
C ASN A 48 5.36 -11.23 13.34
N ALA A 49 6.41 -10.43 13.23
CA ALA A 49 7.15 -9.88 14.36
C ALA A 49 6.52 -8.60 14.94
N SER A 50 5.28 -8.27 14.58
CA SER A 50 4.61 -7.08 15.10
C SER A 50 4.45 -7.15 16.62
N GLY A 51 4.90 -6.11 17.33
CA GLY A 51 4.83 -6.02 18.80
C GLY A 51 3.49 -5.52 19.34
N ILE A 52 2.53 -5.19 18.47
CA ILE A 52 1.27 -4.51 18.86
C ILE A 52 0.02 -5.38 18.63
N GLY A 53 0.18 -6.69 18.52
CA GLY A 53 -0.94 -7.63 18.45
C GLY A 53 -1.70 -7.66 17.12
N ARG A 54 -1.22 -6.99 16.07
CA ARG A 54 -1.93 -6.91 14.78
C ARG A 54 -1.63 -8.11 13.88
N PRO A 55 -2.66 -8.77 13.32
CA PRO A 55 -2.43 -9.80 12.32
C PRO A 55 -1.98 -9.18 11.00
N LEU A 56 -1.16 -9.95 10.27
CA LEU A 56 -0.86 -9.73 8.86
C LEU A 56 -1.62 -10.74 8.03
N PHE A 57 -2.06 -10.32 6.85
CA PHE A 57 -2.69 -11.20 5.87
C PHE A 57 -1.78 -11.35 4.68
N ILE A 58 -1.15 -12.51 4.51
CA ILE A 58 -0.37 -12.81 3.31
C ILE A 58 -1.36 -13.17 2.22
N THR A 59 -1.51 -12.28 1.24
CA THR A 59 -2.52 -12.43 0.18
C THR A 59 -1.97 -13.21 -1.00
N ASP A 60 -0.67 -13.06 -1.24
CA ASP A 60 -0.01 -13.55 -2.45
C ASP A 60 1.47 -13.83 -2.20
N VAL A 61 1.99 -14.88 -2.84
CA VAL A 61 3.42 -15.20 -2.91
C VAL A 61 3.78 -15.47 -4.38
N TRP A 62 4.91 -14.96 -4.81
CA TRP A 62 5.48 -15.12 -6.14
C TRP A 62 6.93 -15.50 -6.05
N ILE A 63 7.38 -16.26 -7.05
CA ILE A 63 8.74 -16.78 -7.11
C ILE A 63 9.28 -16.58 -8.51
N ARG A 64 10.51 -16.09 -8.58
CA ARG A 64 11.25 -15.91 -9.82
C ARG A 64 12.58 -16.62 -9.73
N GLU A 65 12.90 -17.38 -10.76
CA GLU A 65 14.14 -18.14 -10.90
C GLU A 65 14.93 -17.54 -12.07
N GLY A 66 16.06 -16.89 -11.78
CA GLY A 66 16.82 -16.13 -12.76
C GLY A 66 15.97 -15.07 -13.47
N GLU A 67 16.00 -15.10 -14.81
CA GLU A 67 15.24 -14.18 -15.67
C GLU A 67 13.82 -14.67 -15.99
N SER A 68 13.37 -15.77 -15.39
CA SER A 68 12.05 -16.32 -15.66
C SER A 68 10.93 -15.40 -15.15
N PRO A 69 9.73 -15.43 -15.76
CA PRO A 69 8.57 -14.73 -15.22
C PRO A 69 8.26 -15.20 -13.78
N ARG A 70 7.76 -14.26 -12.95
CA ARG A 70 7.29 -14.58 -11.60
C ARG A 70 6.11 -15.54 -11.68
N ARG A 71 6.21 -16.68 -11.00
CA ARG A 71 5.14 -17.65 -10.83
C ARG A 71 4.45 -17.44 -9.49
N ARG A 72 3.12 -17.29 -9.48
CA ARG A 72 2.33 -17.20 -8.25
C ARG A 72 2.22 -18.56 -7.59
N ILE A 73 2.34 -18.59 -6.27
CA ILE A 73 2.18 -19.78 -5.45
C ILE A 73 0.86 -19.67 -4.69
N GLU A 74 0.07 -20.73 -4.69
CA GLU A 74 -1.15 -20.80 -3.90
C GLU A 74 -0.82 -20.98 -2.43
N LEU A 75 -1.47 -20.18 -1.57
CA LEU A 75 -1.24 -20.19 -0.14
C LEU A 75 -2.32 -21.03 0.55
N PRO A 76 -1.94 -22.05 1.36
CA PRO A 76 -2.91 -22.85 2.11
C PRO A 76 -3.48 -22.10 3.34
N TRP A 77 -2.90 -20.95 3.68
CA TRP A 77 -3.29 -20.08 4.78
C TRP A 77 -3.14 -18.62 4.34
N LYS A 78 -3.87 -17.70 4.96
CA LYS A 78 -3.78 -16.26 4.62
C LYS A 78 -3.48 -15.37 5.81
N ARG A 79 -3.70 -15.84 7.04
CA ARG A 79 -3.58 -15.02 8.25
C ARG A 79 -2.36 -15.43 9.07
N LEU A 80 -1.63 -14.43 9.57
CA LEU A 80 -0.53 -14.55 10.52
C LEU A 80 -0.81 -13.62 11.70
N ASP A 81 -1.23 -14.20 12.83
CA ASP A 81 -1.38 -13.43 14.06
C ASP A 81 -0.03 -12.89 14.56
N ALA A 82 -0.06 -11.85 15.37
CA ALA A 82 1.16 -11.26 15.93
C ALA A 82 1.92 -12.28 16.78
N GLY A 83 3.23 -12.40 16.55
CA GLY A 83 4.07 -13.44 17.13
C GLY A 83 3.81 -14.85 16.58
N GLY A 84 2.92 -15.00 15.60
CA GLY A 84 2.60 -16.25 14.93
C GLY A 84 3.49 -16.52 13.71
N SER A 85 3.59 -17.79 13.33
CA SER A 85 4.25 -18.24 12.10
C SER A 85 3.41 -19.26 11.34
N ASN A 86 3.59 -19.31 10.02
CA ASN A 86 3.09 -20.38 9.18
C ASN A 86 4.15 -20.77 8.14
N ARG A 87 4.04 -21.99 7.62
CA ARG A 87 5.01 -22.56 6.67
C ARG A 87 4.43 -22.63 5.26
N LEU A 88 5.29 -22.45 4.27
CA LEU A 88 5.00 -22.65 2.86
C LEU A 88 6.16 -23.39 2.22
N ASN A 89 5.90 -24.58 1.69
CA ASN A 89 6.89 -25.30 0.91
C ASN A 89 6.80 -24.85 -0.54
N VAL A 90 7.92 -24.37 -1.03
CA VAL A 90 8.09 -23.93 -2.42
C VAL A 90 8.91 -24.96 -3.15
N GLN A 91 8.47 -25.36 -4.34
CA GLN A 91 9.30 -26.12 -5.27
C GLN A 91 9.81 -25.19 -6.38
N THR A 92 11.09 -25.31 -6.68
CA THR A 92 11.71 -24.65 -7.83
C THR A 92 11.43 -25.39 -9.14
N GLY A 93 11.75 -24.78 -10.27
CA GLY A 93 11.99 -25.51 -11.52
C GLY A 93 13.22 -26.41 -11.42
N ALA A 94 13.44 -27.23 -12.47
CA ALA A 94 14.63 -28.04 -12.60
C ALA A 94 15.86 -27.15 -12.86
N MET A 95 16.93 -27.35 -12.10
CA MET A 95 18.17 -26.57 -12.25
C MET A 95 19.00 -27.11 -13.42
N GLU A 96 18.69 -26.69 -14.64
CA GLU A 96 19.24 -27.26 -15.88
C GLU A 96 20.72 -26.95 -16.13
N ARG A 97 21.28 -25.94 -15.47
CA ARG A 97 22.66 -25.46 -15.69
C ARG A 97 23.48 -25.56 -14.41
N GLN A 98 24.78 -25.79 -14.55
CA GLN A 98 25.72 -25.64 -13.45
C GLN A 98 26.02 -24.15 -13.19
N GLY A 99 26.44 -23.83 -11.98
CA GLY A 99 26.79 -22.48 -11.54
C GLY A 99 25.74 -21.85 -10.63
N ARG A 100 25.79 -20.52 -10.49
CA ARG A 100 24.96 -19.77 -9.54
C ARG A 100 23.56 -19.50 -10.10
N HIS A 101 22.54 -19.90 -9.34
CA HIS A 101 21.13 -19.64 -9.60
C HIS A 101 20.58 -18.66 -8.58
N GLY A 102 19.87 -17.62 -9.05
CA GLY A 102 19.16 -16.68 -8.19
C GLY A 102 17.70 -17.08 -8.07
N ILE A 103 17.19 -17.13 -6.84
CA ILE A 103 15.76 -17.31 -6.55
C ILE A 103 15.28 -16.08 -5.80
N GLU A 104 14.29 -15.40 -6.35
CA GLU A 104 13.63 -14.29 -5.69
C GLU A 104 12.26 -14.74 -5.18
N ILE A 105 12.00 -14.48 -3.91
CA ILE A 105 10.71 -14.69 -3.27
C ILE A 105 10.09 -13.33 -3.01
N THR A 106 8.96 -13.05 -3.65
CA THR A 106 8.18 -11.83 -3.42
C THR A 106 6.84 -12.20 -2.79
N PHE A 107 6.33 -11.45 -1.83
CA PHE A 107 4.99 -11.67 -1.29
C PHE A 107 4.29 -10.37 -0.94
N ALA A 108 2.97 -10.37 -0.99
CA ALA A 108 2.15 -9.25 -0.53
C ALA A 108 1.58 -9.54 0.86
N ALA A 109 1.77 -8.60 1.77
CA ALA A 109 1.20 -8.61 3.11
C ALA A 109 0.23 -7.43 3.26
N ALA A 110 -0.98 -7.73 3.72
CA ALA A 110 -1.99 -6.76 4.04
C ALA A 110 -2.13 -6.59 5.56
N THR A 111 -2.42 -5.38 6.00
CA THR A 111 -2.86 -5.09 7.36
C THR A 111 -4.24 -4.42 7.29
N ASN A 112 -5.16 -4.95 8.10
CA ASN A 112 -6.53 -4.45 8.17
C ASN A 112 -6.69 -3.58 9.39
N TYR A 113 -7.26 -2.40 9.19
CA TYR A 113 -7.54 -1.46 10.26
C TYR A 113 -8.86 -0.74 10.02
N PHE A 114 -9.83 -1.01 10.91
CA PHE A 114 -11.23 -0.63 10.72
C PHE A 114 -11.71 -1.07 9.32
N MET A 115 -12.06 -0.10 8.49
CA MET A 115 -12.52 -0.27 7.11
C MET A 115 -11.40 -0.27 6.06
N ARG A 116 -10.14 -0.07 6.47
CA ARG A 116 -9.01 0.11 5.56
C ARG A 116 -8.16 -1.13 5.49
N GLU A 117 -7.75 -1.47 4.28
CA GLU A 117 -6.78 -2.51 4.00
C GLU A 117 -5.57 -1.88 3.32
N GLU A 118 -4.43 -1.87 4.01
CA GLU A 118 -3.15 -1.43 3.46
C GLU A 118 -2.36 -2.67 3.04
N ARG A 119 -1.92 -2.70 1.79
CA ARG A 119 -1.09 -3.79 1.26
C ARG A 119 0.32 -3.27 0.99
N PHE A 120 1.30 -4.15 1.19
CA PHE A 120 2.72 -3.94 0.95
C PHE A 120 3.32 -5.20 0.35
N ALA A 121 4.31 -5.06 -0.53
CA ALA A 121 5.05 -6.19 -1.06
C ALA A 121 6.47 -6.20 -0.53
N PHE A 122 6.94 -7.39 -0.17
CA PHE A 122 8.29 -7.64 0.32
C PHE A 122 8.97 -8.66 -0.58
N THR A 123 10.27 -8.49 -0.78
CA THR A 123 11.08 -9.40 -1.58
C THR A 123 12.32 -9.83 -0.82
N SER A 124 12.74 -11.07 -1.04
CA SER A 124 14.02 -11.62 -0.61
C SER A 124 14.68 -12.36 -1.76
N SER A 125 16.00 -12.32 -1.81
CA SER A 125 16.79 -13.03 -2.82
C SER A 125 17.64 -14.10 -2.15
N LEU A 126 17.61 -15.29 -2.73
CA LEU A 126 18.42 -16.44 -2.40
C LEU A 126 19.37 -16.70 -3.57
N SER A 127 20.57 -17.19 -3.29
CA SER A 127 21.46 -17.72 -4.31
C SER A 127 21.76 -19.17 -4.01
N LEU A 128 21.92 -19.96 -5.06
CA LEU A 128 22.22 -21.37 -4.98
C LEU A 128 23.38 -21.66 -5.92
N GLU A 129 24.36 -22.41 -5.46
CA GLU A 129 25.47 -22.85 -6.29
C GLU A 129 25.27 -24.32 -6.66
N VAL A 130 25.07 -24.57 -7.95
CA VAL A 130 24.79 -25.91 -8.49
C VAL A 130 26.08 -26.48 -9.07
N GLU A 131 26.81 -27.25 -8.26
CA GLU A 131 27.98 -28.05 -8.68
C GLU A 131 27.64 -29.56 -8.68
N GLN A 132 28.58 -30.43 -9.09
CA GLN A 132 28.51 -31.88 -8.85
C GLN A 132 28.64 -32.23 -7.34
N GLY A 133 27.82 -31.60 -6.49
CA GLY A 133 27.87 -31.68 -5.03
C GLY A 133 27.77 -30.33 -4.29
N GLY A 134 27.16 -29.30 -4.90
CA GLY A 134 27.18 -27.92 -4.36
C GLY A 134 26.22 -27.64 -3.20
N SER A 135 26.60 -26.68 -2.35
CA SER A 135 25.91 -26.22 -1.14
C SER A 135 25.18 -24.87 -1.35
N LEU A 136 24.08 -24.65 -0.62
CA LEU A 136 23.26 -23.43 -0.67
C LEU A 136 23.97 -22.26 0.02
N VAL A 137 24.16 -21.15 -0.70
CA VAL A 137 24.77 -19.93 -0.16
C VAL A 137 23.72 -18.82 -0.09
N ILE A 138 23.27 -18.48 1.12
CA ILE A 138 22.32 -17.37 1.32
C ILE A 138 23.05 -16.05 1.07
N ASN A 139 22.91 -15.52 -0.14
CA ASN A 139 23.41 -14.19 -0.47
C ASN A 139 22.31 -13.16 -0.21
N GLN A 140 22.44 -12.40 0.88
CA GLN A 140 21.57 -11.26 1.11
C GLN A 140 21.98 -10.14 0.14
N THR A 141 21.13 -9.89 -0.85
CA THR A 141 21.32 -8.74 -1.75
C THR A 141 20.68 -7.55 -1.08
N ILE A 142 21.49 -6.60 -0.58
CA ILE A 142 20.98 -5.33 -0.03
C ILE A 142 20.78 -4.37 -1.20
N ASN A 143 19.55 -4.21 -1.70
CA ASN A 143 19.25 -3.11 -2.61
C ASN A 143 19.00 -1.86 -1.76
N ALA A 144 19.99 -0.98 -1.67
CA ALA A 144 19.80 0.36 -1.13
C ALA A 144 19.04 1.19 -2.17
N SER A 145 17.71 1.14 -2.18
CA SER A 145 16.89 2.11 -2.92
C SER A 145 16.78 3.40 -2.11
N GLY A 146 17.90 4.14 -2.05
CA GLY A 146 17.98 5.51 -1.57
C GLY A 146 18.04 6.48 -2.76
N VAL A 147 17.32 7.58 -2.65
CA VAL A 147 17.20 8.63 -3.68
C VAL A 147 18.57 9.18 -4.09
N GLY A 148 18.92 9.01 -5.36
CA GLY A 148 20.02 9.72 -6.02
C GLY A 148 21.37 9.00 -6.00
N ALA A 149 21.92 8.80 -7.20
CA ALA A 149 23.28 8.34 -7.52
C ALA A 149 23.62 6.86 -7.21
N GLY A 150 23.70 6.07 -8.29
CA GLY A 150 24.41 4.78 -8.32
C GLY A 150 23.73 3.65 -7.54
N SER A 151 23.22 2.65 -8.25
CA SER A 151 22.74 1.40 -7.64
C SER A 151 23.92 0.58 -7.08
N ASP A 152 24.46 0.98 -5.95
CA ASP A 152 25.45 0.16 -5.23
C ASP A 152 24.72 -0.99 -4.55
N THR A 153 24.70 -2.13 -5.23
CA THR A 153 24.27 -3.41 -4.68
C THR A 153 25.40 -3.92 -3.78
N VAL A 154 25.22 -3.84 -2.47
CA VAL A 154 26.18 -4.44 -1.54
C VAL A 154 25.88 -5.94 -1.48
N TYR A 155 26.78 -6.73 -2.07
CA TYR A 155 26.79 -8.19 -1.96
C TYR A 155 27.46 -8.60 -0.64
N ALA A 156 26.68 -9.01 0.35
CA ALA A 156 27.21 -9.64 1.56
C ALA A 156 26.84 -11.15 1.54
N PRO A 157 27.76 -12.03 1.13
CA PRO A 157 27.51 -13.47 1.16
C PRO A 157 27.49 -13.99 2.60
N ILE A 158 26.40 -14.62 3.03
CA ILE A 158 26.39 -15.45 4.25
C ILE A 158 26.56 -16.90 3.78
N ARG A 159 27.76 -17.44 3.95
CA ARG A 159 28.02 -18.87 3.72
C ARG A 159 27.47 -19.67 4.90
N LEU A 160 26.54 -20.58 4.62
CA LEU A 160 26.27 -21.72 5.50
C LEU A 160 27.41 -22.73 5.29
N GLU A 161 28.54 -22.52 5.96
CA GLU A 161 29.64 -23.48 5.90
C GLU A 161 29.30 -24.71 6.74
N THR A 162 29.13 -25.86 6.09
CA THR A 162 29.33 -27.16 6.73
C THR A 162 30.83 -27.31 6.98
N GLN A 163 31.31 -26.86 8.15
CA GLN A 163 32.70 -27.11 8.55
C GLN A 163 32.92 -28.61 8.70
N GLY A 164 33.67 -29.18 7.75
CA GLY A 164 34.20 -30.53 7.82
C GLY A 164 35.29 -30.66 8.89
N GLU A 165 35.09 -31.66 9.75
CA GLU A 165 36.11 -32.39 10.53
C GLU A 165 36.84 -31.67 11.68
N THR A 166 36.16 -31.54 12.81
CA THR A 166 36.44 -32.25 14.09
C THR A 166 35.81 -31.47 15.23
N ARG A 167 34.54 -31.75 15.52
CA ARG A 167 33.95 -31.53 16.85
C ARG A 167 32.69 -32.37 16.98
N LYS A 168 32.60 -33.01 18.15
CA LYS A 168 31.47 -33.80 18.64
C LYS A 168 30.14 -33.17 18.23
N ALA A 169 29.21 -34.02 17.78
CA ALA A 169 27.82 -33.70 17.52
C ALA A 169 27.26 -32.79 18.63
N ALA A 170 27.06 -31.52 18.29
CA ALA A 170 26.41 -30.53 19.12
C ALA A 170 25.33 -29.83 18.29
N VAL A 171 24.10 -30.34 18.44
CA VAL A 171 22.83 -29.61 18.48
C VAL A 171 22.48 -28.69 17.28
N GLY A 172 21.60 -29.20 16.40
CA GLY A 172 20.43 -28.50 15.83
C GLY A 172 20.65 -27.21 15.03
N GLY A 173 20.67 -27.33 13.69
CA GLY A 173 20.71 -26.19 12.77
C GLY A 173 19.55 -25.21 12.99
N GLN A 174 19.89 -23.93 13.17
CA GLN A 174 18.94 -22.83 13.27
C GLN A 174 18.37 -22.48 11.89
N ALA A 175 17.07 -22.15 11.82
CA ALA A 175 16.46 -21.59 10.62
C ALA A 175 17.19 -20.30 10.20
N ALA A 176 17.46 -20.13 8.91
CA ALA A 176 18.21 -18.98 8.41
C ALA A 176 17.26 -17.82 8.08
N GLU A 177 17.51 -16.64 8.65
CA GLU A 177 16.72 -15.44 8.36
C GLU A 177 17.01 -14.92 6.95
N LEU A 178 15.96 -14.76 6.16
CA LEU A 178 16.00 -14.19 4.83
C LEU A 178 15.70 -12.69 4.94
N GLY A 179 16.70 -11.86 4.64
CA GLY A 179 16.56 -10.42 4.65
C GLY A 179 15.43 -9.98 3.72
N LEU A 180 14.47 -9.24 4.26
CA LEU A 180 13.35 -8.69 3.51
C LEU A 180 13.57 -7.23 3.16
N GLN A 181 13.26 -6.89 1.92
CA GLN A 181 13.17 -5.51 1.45
C GLN A 181 11.78 -5.23 0.95
N ARG A 182 11.34 -4.00 1.11
CA ARG A 182 10.12 -3.53 0.47
C ARG A 182 10.32 -3.48 -1.05
N ALA A 183 9.32 -3.92 -1.80
CA ALA A 183 9.40 -4.08 -3.24
C ALA A 183 8.53 -3.04 -3.97
N ASP A 184 8.78 -1.74 -3.77
CA ASP A 184 7.93 -0.63 -4.25
C ASP A 184 7.63 -0.70 -5.76
N ASN A 185 8.65 -0.98 -6.57
CA ASN A 185 8.48 -1.14 -8.02
C ASN A 185 7.55 -2.32 -8.37
N PHE A 186 7.64 -3.41 -7.60
CA PHE A 186 6.73 -4.54 -7.75
C PHE A 186 5.31 -4.17 -7.32
N GLU A 187 5.17 -3.42 -6.21
CA GLU A 187 3.89 -2.96 -5.70
C GLU A 187 3.11 -2.19 -6.76
N ALA A 188 3.76 -1.20 -7.39
CA ALA A 188 3.21 -0.37 -8.44
C ALA A 188 2.89 -1.16 -9.73
N ALA A 189 3.83 -2.02 -10.17
CA ALA A 189 3.68 -2.77 -11.40
C ALA A 189 2.55 -3.83 -11.34
N HIS A 190 2.30 -4.39 -10.16
CA HIS A 190 1.32 -5.47 -9.95
C HIS A 190 0.04 -5.01 -9.25
N GLY A 191 -0.12 -3.70 -9.04
CA GLY A 191 -1.33 -3.13 -8.45
C GLY A 191 -1.54 -3.46 -6.97
N VAL A 192 -0.49 -3.87 -6.26
CA VAL A 192 -0.52 -4.05 -4.80
C VAL A 192 -0.71 -2.69 -4.13
N ARG A 193 -0.03 -1.65 -4.67
CA ARG A 193 -0.21 -0.24 -4.32
C ARG A 193 -0.18 0.62 -5.57
N GLY A 194 -0.68 1.85 -5.46
CA GLY A 194 -0.76 2.80 -6.57
C GLY A 194 -1.84 2.45 -7.59
N TYR A 195 -2.11 3.35 -8.52
CA TYR A 195 -3.17 3.18 -9.51
C TYR A 195 -2.85 2.03 -10.47
N THR A 196 -3.85 1.22 -10.76
CA THR A 196 -3.75 0.02 -11.62
C THR A 196 -3.95 0.31 -13.10
N ASP A 197 -4.61 1.43 -13.39
CA ASP A 197 -5.19 1.78 -14.67
C ASP A 197 -5.24 3.30 -14.86
N GLY A 198 -5.62 3.71 -16.07
CA GLY A 198 -5.73 5.11 -16.45
C GLY A 198 -4.38 5.85 -16.54
N PRO A 199 -4.41 7.20 -16.64
CA PRO A 199 -3.22 8.03 -16.84
C PRO A 199 -2.19 7.98 -15.71
N LEU A 200 -2.59 7.50 -14.53
CA LEU A 200 -1.75 7.40 -13.34
C LEU A 200 -1.24 5.98 -13.08
N LYS A 201 -1.44 5.03 -14.01
CA LYS A 201 -1.02 3.63 -13.81
C LYS A 201 0.43 3.53 -13.32
N GLY A 202 0.64 2.79 -12.23
CA GLY A 202 1.92 2.63 -11.55
C GLY A 202 2.34 3.81 -10.66
N SER A 203 1.54 4.88 -10.60
CA SER A 203 1.79 6.01 -9.72
C SER A 203 1.16 5.81 -8.34
N VAL A 204 1.83 6.27 -7.30
CA VAL A 204 1.46 6.08 -5.89
C VAL A 204 1.21 7.44 -5.24
N VAL A 205 0.08 7.60 -4.56
CA VAL A 205 -0.18 8.75 -3.68
C VAL A 205 0.61 8.60 -2.39
N ASN A 206 1.54 9.53 -2.16
CA ASN A 206 2.33 9.56 -0.93
C ASN A 206 1.45 9.94 0.27
N ARG A 207 1.77 9.46 1.47
CA ARG A 207 1.00 9.80 2.68
C ARG A 207 1.04 11.30 2.97
N GLY A 208 2.19 11.93 2.70
CA GLY A 208 2.43 13.36 2.81
C GLY A 208 1.91 14.20 1.63
N ALA A 209 1.16 13.61 0.69
CA ALA A 209 0.66 14.35 -0.46
C ALA A 209 -0.16 15.57 -0.01
N ARG A 210 0.23 16.74 -0.52
CA ARG A 210 -0.43 18.01 -0.23
C ARG A 210 -1.76 18.07 -0.97
N ILE A 211 -2.85 18.24 -0.23
CA ILE A 211 -4.16 18.48 -0.79
C ILE A 211 -4.36 19.98 -0.91
N VAL A 212 -4.52 20.47 -2.14
CA VAL A 212 -4.81 21.87 -2.47
C VAL A 212 -6.29 21.99 -2.76
N TRP A 213 -6.96 22.90 -2.07
CA TRP A 213 -8.37 23.20 -2.28
C TRP A 213 -8.48 24.42 -3.18
N LYS A 214 -9.52 24.49 -4.01
CA LYS A 214 -9.79 25.67 -4.86
C LYS A 214 -11.29 25.91 -4.99
N GLY A 215 -11.69 27.18 -5.02
CA GLY A 215 -13.06 27.59 -5.31
C GLY A 215 -14.00 27.48 -4.10
N PHE A 216 -13.45 27.44 -2.88
CA PHE A 216 -14.22 27.38 -1.63
C PHE A 216 -14.41 28.75 -0.96
N GLY A 217 -13.96 29.84 -1.62
CA GLY A 217 -14.11 31.21 -1.12
C GLY A 217 -13.29 31.48 0.14
N ALA A 218 -13.79 32.34 1.02
CA ALA A 218 -13.09 32.74 2.26
C ALA A 218 -12.85 31.57 3.23
N ASP A 219 -13.65 30.51 3.14
CA ASP A 219 -13.54 29.32 4.00
C ASP A 219 -12.68 28.21 3.37
N GLU A 220 -11.88 28.55 2.35
CA GLU A 220 -11.01 27.58 1.69
C GLU A 220 -10.06 26.91 2.70
N PRO A 221 -10.06 25.56 2.79
CA PRO A 221 -9.19 24.86 3.71
C PRO A 221 -7.72 25.13 3.38
N VAL A 222 -6.88 25.20 4.42
CA VAL A 222 -5.43 25.38 4.23
C VAL A 222 -4.89 24.14 3.50
N PRO A 223 -4.12 24.32 2.42
CA PRO A 223 -3.49 23.21 1.75
C PRO A 223 -2.53 22.45 2.66
N GLY A 224 -2.57 21.13 2.60
CA GLY A 224 -1.72 20.28 3.44
C GLY A 224 -2.02 18.80 3.30
N ALA A 225 -1.19 17.96 3.92
CA ALA A 225 -1.42 16.52 4.00
C ALA A 225 -2.60 16.18 4.92
N ILE A 226 -3.10 14.95 4.85
CA ILE A 226 -4.15 14.46 5.74
C ILE A 226 -3.56 14.18 7.13
N THR A 227 -3.63 15.15 8.02
CA THR A 227 -3.08 15.08 9.38
C THR A 227 -4.13 14.85 10.47
N THR A 228 -5.39 14.61 10.09
CA THR A 228 -6.44 14.23 11.03
C THR A 228 -6.07 12.92 11.74
N ARG A 229 -6.55 12.75 12.98
CA ARG A 229 -6.20 11.61 13.85
C ARG A 229 -6.47 10.26 13.19
N ASP A 230 -7.64 10.13 12.58
CA ASP A 230 -8.08 8.96 11.80
C ASP A 230 -7.50 8.93 10.37
N SER A 231 -6.81 10.00 9.96
CA SER A 231 -6.36 10.28 8.60
C SER A 231 -7.49 10.25 7.57
N ILE A 232 -8.65 10.81 7.94
CA ILE A 232 -9.81 10.98 7.09
C ILE A 232 -10.15 12.47 6.99
N ILE A 233 -10.54 12.91 5.80
CA ILE A 233 -11.10 14.23 5.55
C ILE A 233 -12.61 14.06 5.40
N ALA A 234 -13.34 14.47 6.43
CA ALA A 234 -14.79 14.47 6.42
C ALA A 234 -15.33 15.70 5.66
N ILE A 235 -16.28 15.47 4.77
CA ILE A 235 -16.87 16.49 3.91
C ILE A 235 -18.39 16.34 3.95
N GLY A 236 -19.12 17.44 4.11
CA GLY A 236 -20.58 17.44 4.11
C GLY A 236 -21.16 18.77 4.53
N ARG A 237 -22.48 18.84 4.75
CA ARG A 237 -23.15 20.10 5.11
C ARG A 237 -22.79 20.63 6.49
N GLY A 238 -22.34 19.77 7.40
CA GLY A 238 -21.92 20.15 8.74
C GLY A 238 -20.81 21.20 8.71
N LYS A 239 -20.74 22.03 9.76
CA LYS A 239 -19.72 23.08 9.90
C LYS A 239 -18.31 22.50 9.81
N SER A 240 -17.39 23.28 9.27
CA SER A 240 -15.98 22.93 9.22
C SER A 240 -15.32 23.00 10.61
N ILE A 241 -14.16 22.37 10.80
CA ILE A 241 -13.36 22.43 12.02
C ILE A 241 -13.03 23.87 12.40
N ARG A 242 -12.72 24.73 11.41
CA ARG A 242 -12.48 26.16 11.64
C ARG A 242 -13.69 26.90 12.20
N ALA A 243 -14.89 26.46 11.81
CA ALA A 243 -16.16 27.00 12.28
C ALA A 243 -16.72 26.25 13.50
N GLY A 244 -15.91 25.41 14.16
CA GLY A 244 -16.28 24.65 15.37
C GLY A 244 -17.14 23.41 15.13
N GLY A 245 -17.11 22.83 13.92
CA GLY A 245 -17.74 21.54 13.61
C GLY A 245 -16.74 20.40 13.39
N ASP A 246 -17.24 19.27 12.87
CA ASP A 246 -16.46 18.03 12.72
C ASP A 246 -15.96 17.79 11.29
N ASN A 247 -16.41 18.57 10.31
CA ASN A 247 -16.00 18.39 8.92
C ASN A 247 -14.69 19.13 8.65
N PHE A 248 -13.85 18.58 7.77
CA PHE A 248 -12.75 19.34 7.22
C PHE A 248 -13.26 20.41 6.24
N VAL A 249 -14.26 20.05 5.42
CA VAL A 249 -14.87 20.95 4.43
C VAL A 249 -16.39 20.95 4.59
N GLN A 250 -16.96 22.16 4.70
CA GLN A 250 -18.40 22.34 4.65
C GLN A 250 -18.86 22.49 3.19
N LEU A 251 -19.88 21.72 2.81
CA LEU A 251 -20.52 21.77 1.49
C LEU A 251 -21.90 22.39 1.60
N LEU A 252 -22.10 23.49 0.87
CA LEU A 252 -23.39 24.13 0.64
C LEU A 252 -23.55 24.34 -0.87
N THR A 253 -24.76 24.17 -1.36
CA THR A 253 -25.13 24.52 -2.75
C THR A 253 -25.43 26.01 -2.82
N LEU A 254 -25.16 26.62 -3.98
CA LEU A 254 -25.52 28.01 -4.25
C LEU A 254 -26.60 28.06 -5.33
N ASP A 255 -27.48 29.04 -5.24
CA ASP A 255 -28.43 29.38 -6.29
C ASP A 255 -27.74 30.16 -7.44
N SER A 256 -28.52 30.57 -8.44
CA SER A 256 -28.01 31.35 -9.57
C SER A 256 -27.46 32.74 -9.19
N ASN A 257 -27.82 33.25 -8.01
CA ASN A 257 -27.39 34.55 -7.50
C ASN A 257 -26.14 34.43 -6.60
N GLY A 258 -25.63 33.21 -6.39
CA GLY A 258 -24.50 32.95 -5.50
C GLY A 258 -24.87 32.93 -4.01
N VAL A 259 -26.17 32.89 -3.68
CA VAL A 259 -26.68 32.77 -2.32
C VAL A 259 -26.86 31.29 -1.97
N VAL A 260 -26.74 30.92 -0.70
CA VAL A 260 -26.93 29.54 -0.25
C VAL A 260 -28.34 29.05 -0.59
N ASP A 261 -28.42 27.99 -1.39
CA ASP A 261 -29.67 27.27 -1.62
C ASP A 261 -29.88 26.31 -0.44
N GLU A 262 -30.74 26.71 0.51
CA GLU A 262 -31.02 25.91 1.70
C GLU A 262 -31.64 24.55 1.35
N GLN A 263 -32.55 24.50 0.37
CA GLN A 263 -33.30 23.29 0.04
C GLN A 263 -32.36 22.21 -0.51
N LEU A 264 -31.55 22.55 -1.51
CA LEU A 264 -30.57 21.62 -2.07
C LEU A 264 -29.44 21.33 -1.07
N SER A 265 -29.04 22.30 -0.24
CA SER A 265 -28.05 22.06 0.81
C SER A 265 -28.55 21.01 1.79
N GLN A 266 -29.82 21.03 2.22
CA GLN A 266 -30.37 20.03 3.13
C GLN A 266 -30.32 18.60 2.57
N ALA A 267 -30.30 18.42 1.25
CA ALA A 267 -30.11 17.11 0.61
C ALA A 267 -28.68 16.56 0.79
N ILE A 268 -27.72 17.41 1.15
CA ILE A 268 -26.38 17.02 1.56
C ILE A 268 -26.41 16.65 3.04
N SER A 269 -26.00 15.43 3.33
CA SER A 269 -25.88 14.93 4.70
C SER A 269 -24.83 15.72 5.48
N ARG A 270 -24.99 15.82 6.81
CA ARG A 270 -24.05 16.55 7.68
C ARG A 270 -22.61 16.07 7.47
N ARG A 271 -22.41 14.76 7.35
CA ARG A 271 -21.17 14.10 6.92
C ARG A 271 -21.55 13.22 5.73
N HIS A 272 -21.09 13.58 4.55
CA HIS A 272 -21.61 13.06 3.27
C HIS A 272 -20.61 12.18 2.54
N LEU A 273 -19.34 12.59 2.59
CA LEU A 273 -18.23 11.93 1.92
C LEU A 273 -16.99 12.02 2.82
N GLU A 274 -16.18 10.98 2.79
CA GLU A 274 -14.91 10.92 3.50
C GLU A 274 -13.79 10.58 2.53
N LEU A 275 -12.74 11.40 2.49
CA LEU A 275 -11.56 11.16 1.67
C LEU A 275 -10.40 10.66 2.52
N PHE A 276 -9.64 9.71 2.01
CA PHE A 276 -8.43 9.20 2.65
C PHE A 276 -7.53 8.51 1.63
N ILE A 277 -6.28 8.27 2.03
CA ILE A 277 -5.32 7.50 1.23
C ILE A 277 -5.29 6.06 1.74
N GLN A 278 -5.45 5.10 0.84
CA GLN A 278 -5.33 3.66 1.11
C GLN A 278 -4.60 2.99 -0.06
N GLY A 279 -3.61 2.13 0.24
CA GLY A 279 -2.88 1.40 -0.80
C GLY A 279 -2.19 2.33 -1.81
N GLY A 280 -1.83 3.56 -1.41
CA GLY A 280 -1.26 4.55 -2.31
C GLY A 280 -2.24 5.12 -3.35
N ARG A 281 -3.55 5.09 -3.08
CA ARG A 281 -4.59 5.69 -3.92
C ARG A 281 -5.41 6.68 -3.10
N LEU A 282 -5.96 7.70 -3.74
CA LEU A 282 -7.00 8.52 -3.12
C LEU A 282 -8.32 7.73 -3.19
N CYS A 283 -8.94 7.53 -2.04
CA CYS A 283 -10.18 6.81 -1.91
C CYS A 283 -11.25 7.69 -1.27
N ALA A 284 -12.49 7.38 -1.59
CA ALA A 284 -13.67 7.93 -0.96
C ALA A 284 -14.49 6.82 -0.30
N ARG A 285 -15.04 7.12 0.88
CA ARG A 285 -16.19 6.44 1.45
C ARG A 285 -17.38 7.39 1.44
N VAL A 286 -18.49 6.92 0.90
CA VAL A 286 -19.74 7.66 0.91
C VAL A 286 -20.45 7.34 2.21
N THR A 287 -20.86 8.37 2.96
CA THR A 287 -21.62 8.20 4.20
C THR A 287 -23.01 8.84 4.10
N GLY A 288 -23.23 9.63 3.04
CA GLY A 288 -24.49 10.31 2.79
C GLY A 288 -25.55 9.41 2.17
N GLN A 289 -26.80 9.61 2.59
CA GLN A 289 -27.95 8.82 2.12
C GLN A 289 -28.24 9.00 0.62
N SER A 290 -27.92 10.17 0.07
CA SER A 290 -28.19 10.48 -1.34
C SER A 290 -27.22 9.79 -2.31
N GLY A 291 -26.10 9.24 -1.81
CA GLY A 291 -24.98 8.79 -2.62
C GLY A 291 -24.24 9.93 -3.32
N VAL A 292 -23.20 9.58 -4.08
CA VAL A 292 -22.44 10.50 -4.96
C VAL A 292 -22.17 9.81 -6.30
N PHE A 293 -21.85 10.57 -7.35
CA PHE A 293 -21.16 9.99 -8.52
C PHE A 293 -19.66 10.31 -8.42
N ILE A 294 -18.81 9.34 -8.72
CA ILE A 294 -17.36 9.53 -8.90
C ILE A 294 -17.02 9.07 -10.32
N GLY A 295 -16.63 10.02 -11.16
CA GLY A 295 -16.54 9.76 -12.60
C GLY A 295 -17.93 9.40 -13.14
N GLU A 296 -18.06 8.20 -13.71
CA GLU A 296 -19.32 7.69 -14.27
C GLU A 296 -20.09 6.79 -13.31
N ASN A 297 -19.47 6.39 -12.18
CA ASN A 297 -20.04 5.39 -11.28
C ASN A 297 -20.77 6.02 -10.10
N LYS A 298 -21.98 5.52 -9.81
CA LYS A 298 -22.72 5.91 -8.62
C LYS A 298 -22.23 5.11 -7.42
N HIS A 299 -21.99 5.80 -6.31
CA HIS A 299 -21.62 5.21 -5.04
C HIS A 299 -22.61 5.59 -3.93
N GLY A 300 -23.09 4.61 -3.18
CA GLY A 300 -23.99 4.77 -2.03
C GLY A 300 -23.31 4.52 -0.69
N ALA A 301 -24.04 4.73 0.41
CA ALA A 301 -23.52 4.52 1.76
C ALA A 301 -23.16 3.06 2.09
N ASP A 302 -23.77 2.12 1.37
CA ASP A 302 -23.52 0.68 1.52
C ASP A 302 -22.32 0.19 0.68
N ASP A 303 -21.79 1.04 -0.22
CA ASP A 303 -20.60 0.69 -0.98
C ASP A 303 -19.36 0.75 -0.10
N ALA A 304 -18.52 -0.28 -0.22
CA ALA A 304 -17.36 -0.42 0.64
C ALA A 304 -16.38 0.77 0.49
N LEU A 305 -15.93 1.05 -0.74
CA LEU A 305 -14.86 2.01 -1.06
C LEU A 305 -14.91 2.38 -2.55
N ALA A 306 -14.66 3.65 -2.88
CA ALA A 306 -14.47 4.11 -4.25
C ALA A 306 -13.05 4.69 -4.44
N VAL A 307 -12.36 4.29 -5.50
CA VAL A 307 -11.06 4.87 -5.88
C VAL A 307 -11.31 6.10 -6.74
N ILE A 308 -10.64 7.21 -6.45
CA ILE A 308 -10.75 8.45 -7.20
C ILE A 308 -9.53 8.59 -8.12
N GLY A 309 -9.76 8.64 -9.43
CA GLY A 309 -8.73 8.85 -10.44
C GLY A 309 -8.39 10.32 -10.69
N ASN A 310 -7.35 10.54 -11.52
CA ASN A 310 -7.04 11.87 -12.03
C ASN A 310 -8.08 12.32 -13.06
N GLY A 311 -8.61 13.52 -12.89
CA GLY A 311 -9.63 14.09 -13.77
C GLY A 311 -11.06 13.77 -13.35
N ASP A 312 -11.24 12.88 -12.35
CA ASP A 312 -12.56 12.52 -11.85
C ASP A 312 -13.31 13.73 -11.31
N VAL A 313 -14.62 13.71 -11.53
CA VAL A 313 -15.55 14.67 -10.96
C VAL A 313 -16.43 13.95 -9.97
N ILE A 314 -16.38 14.37 -8.71
CA ILE A 314 -17.23 13.86 -7.64
C ILE A 314 -18.49 14.72 -7.59
N ARG A 315 -19.61 14.23 -8.12
CA ARG A 315 -20.89 14.95 -8.09
C ARG A 315 -21.63 14.60 -6.80
N ILE A 316 -21.82 15.61 -5.95
CA ILE A 316 -22.28 15.43 -4.56
C ILE A 316 -23.74 15.01 -4.50
N LEU A 317 -24.58 15.53 -5.40
CA LEU A 317 -25.99 15.17 -5.48
C LEU A 317 -26.27 14.49 -6.83
N PRO A 318 -26.41 13.16 -6.89
CA PRO A 318 -26.65 12.43 -8.14
C PRO A 318 -27.84 12.91 -8.96
N LYS A 319 -28.89 13.41 -8.30
CA LYS A 319 -30.10 13.96 -8.95
C LYS A 319 -29.93 15.40 -9.44
N PHE A 320 -28.94 16.13 -8.91
CA PHE A 320 -28.65 17.53 -9.22
C PHE A 320 -27.15 17.68 -9.50
N PRO A 321 -26.65 17.07 -10.58
CA PRO A 321 -25.23 16.87 -10.83
C PRO A 321 -24.43 18.16 -11.02
N ASP A 322 -25.11 19.28 -11.32
CA ASP A 322 -24.51 20.59 -11.56
C ASP A 322 -24.65 21.54 -10.35
N ALA A 323 -25.37 21.13 -9.31
CA ALA A 323 -25.56 21.95 -8.10
C ALA A 323 -24.28 22.04 -7.27
N LEU A 324 -23.52 20.94 -7.20
CA LEU A 324 -22.23 20.89 -6.51
C LEU A 324 -21.43 19.65 -6.93
N ALA A 325 -20.20 19.89 -7.38
CA ALA A 325 -19.22 18.87 -7.70
C ALA A 325 -17.82 19.25 -7.20
N LEU A 326 -16.96 18.24 -7.06
CA LEU A 326 -15.55 18.40 -6.74
C LEU A 326 -14.72 17.78 -7.87
N GLN A 327 -14.02 18.60 -8.64
CA GLN A 327 -13.09 18.12 -9.66
C GLN A 327 -11.73 17.81 -9.03
N VAL A 328 -11.23 16.61 -9.29
CA VAL A 328 -9.95 16.13 -8.76
C VAL A 328 -8.90 16.12 -9.85
N ARG A 329 -7.76 16.75 -9.58
CA ARG A 329 -6.58 16.71 -10.43
C ARG A 329 -5.37 16.27 -9.62
N MET A 330 -4.59 15.38 -10.19
CA MET A 330 -3.39 14.83 -9.58
C MET A 330 -2.22 14.99 -10.53
N ARG A 331 -1.03 15.24 -9.97
CA ARG A 331 0.21 15.29 -10.74
C ARG A 331 1.15 14.23 -10.20
N ALA A 332 1.56 13.31 -11.08
CA ALA A 332 2.60 12.34 -10.79
C ALA A 332 3.96 12.89 -11.26
N ASN A 333 4.94 12.90 -10.36
CA ASN A 333 6.35 13.15 -10.66
C ASN A 333 7.12 11.87 -10.31
N TYR A 334 7.81 11.28 -11.29
CA TYR A 334 8.59 10.05 -11.10
C TYR A 334 7.82 8.88 -10.43
N GLY A 335 6.53 8.72 -10.76
CA GLY A 335 5.69 7.67 -10.18
C GLY A 335 5.10 8.01 -8.80
N HIS A 336 5.36 9.19 -8.26
CA HIS A 336 4.80 9.65 -7.00
C HIS A 336 3.84 10.82 -7.19
N ILE A 337 2.69 10.77 -6.53
CA ILE A 337 1.71 11.85 -6.49
C ILE A 337 1.89 12.57 -5.15
N GLU A 338 2.48 13.76 -5.22
CA GLU A 338 2.80 14.60 -4.08
C GLU A 338 1.79 15.73 -3.88
N GLU A 339 0.98 16.03 -4.90
CA GLU A 339 -0.05 17.07 -4.84
C GLU A 339 -1.36 16.58 -5.48
N ILE A 340 -2.46 16.80 -4.75
CA ILE A 340 -3.83 16.55 -5.20
C ILE A 340 -4.59 17.88 -5.12
N THR A 341 -5.07 18.38 -6.25
CA THR A 341 -5.93 19.56 -6.30
C THR A 341 -7.40 19.13 -6.35
N ILE A 342 -8.20 19.61 -5.39
CA ILE A 342 -9.65 19.44 -5.35
C ILE A 342 -10.31 20.79 -5.57
N THR A 343 -11.02 20.93 -6.69
CA THR A 343 -11.68 22.19 -7.09
C THR A 343 -13.19 22.06 -6.95
N ARG A 344 -13.82 22.99 -6.21
CA ARG A 344 -15.28 23.09 -6.13
C ARG A 344 -15.84 23.63 -7.44
N VAL A 345 -16.92 23.01 -7.94
CA VAL A 345 -17.67 23.43 -9.12
C VAL A 345 -19.17 23.46 -8.78
N PRO A 346 -19.88 24.60 -8.95
CA PRO A 346 -19.33 25.92 -9.28
C PRO A 346 -18.34 26.41 -8.21
N ALA A 347 -17.50 27.40 -8.50
CA ALA A 347 -16.70 28.06 -7.46
C ALA A 347 -17.59 28.98 -6.63
N ILE A 348 -17.26 29.19 -5.35
CA ILE A 348 -17.90 30.23 -4.53
C ILE A 348 -17.32 31.59 -4.96
N PRO A 349 -18.15 32.57 -5.36
CA PRO A 349 -17.67 33.92 -5.70
C PRO A 349 -16.94 34.59 -4.54
N GLU A 350 -15.89 35.35 -4.84
CA GLU A 350 -15.21 36.18 -3.85
C GLU A 350 -16.18 37.24 -3.31
N GLY A 351 -16.44 37.24 -1.99
CA GLY A 351 -17.37 38.17 -1.34
C GLY A 351 -18.80 37.67 -1.16
N ALA A 352 -19.12 36.43 -1.56
CA ALA A 352 -20.42 35.82 -1.23
C ALA A 352 -20.59 35.71 0.30
N GLN A 353 -21.61 36.37 0.84
CA GLN A 353 -22.02 36.20 2.23
C GLN A 353 -22.79 34.89 2.38
N ARG A 354 -22.45 34.11 3.41
CA ARG A 354 -23.13 32.86 3.74
C ARG A 354 -24.43 33.08 4.49
#